data_AF-A0A3D4UUN6-F1
#
_entry.id   AF-A0A3D4UUN6-F1
#
_cell.length_a   1.000
_cell.length_b   1.000
_cell.length_c   1.000
_cell.angle_alpha   90.00
_cell.angle_beta   90.00
_cell.angle_gamma   90.00
#
_symmetry.space_group_name_H-M   'P 1'
#
loop_
_entity.id
_entity.type
_entity.pdbx_description
1 polymer ?
#
loop_
_entity_poly.entity_id
_entity_poly.type
_entity_poly.pdbx_seq_one_letter_code
_entity_poly.pdbx_strand_id
1 'polypeptide(L)'
;MKQKHNKKRNTAFIYESLIKEITKSIIQKNDKNKIKTLKILKKYFSPNSVLKKELEIYQSLYENCSLDKDACEKILREAKFQHRFLNPEVVFNQQTKLINEINKQLSSEVYNNFIPNYKTLASISQIFSGKLNPKSSILLEKELLNYMSNNNKINESNLKPIDNLVLKSFIGKFNEKYSDDLLSEQKLLLSHYISSFSDNGLQLKMFLNEELGRLKSELKNSLNLKEIYSDAAMFEKVEKLIEKLNSFYEVDINESMLKQILKTQNLVKGINE
;
A
#
# COMPACT_ATOMS: atom_id res chain seq x y z
N MET A 1 22.87 16.40 8.92
CA MET A 1 21.92 15.93 9.96
C MET A 1 20.56 15.69 9.33
N LYS A 2 20.05 14.44 9.31
CA LYS A 2 18.68 14.16 8.85
C LYS A 2 17.72 14.79 9.87
N GLN A 3 17.06 15.90 9.51
CA GLN A 3 16.02 16.46 10.37
C GLN A 3 14.95 15.40 10.59
N LYS A 4 14.70 15.07 11.86
CA LYS A 4 13.79 14.00 12.27
C LYS A 4 12.34 14.47 12.05
N HIS A 5 11.77 14.17 10.89
CA HIS A 5 10.37 14.47 10.57
C HIS A 5 9.43 13.67 11.49
N ASN A 6 8.49 14.35 12.14
CA ASN A 6 7.47 13.70 12.96
C ASN A 6 6.27 13.35 12.09
N LYS A 7 6.16 12.08 11.67
CA LYS A 7 5.05 11.59 10.85
C LYS A 7 3.67 11.90 11.42
N LYS A 8 3.52 11.95 12.76
CA LYS A 8 2.23 12.25 13.42
C LYS A 8 1.85 13.73 13.32
N ARG A 9 2.76 14.61 12.90
CA ARG A 9 2.50 16.06 12.70
C ARG A 9 2.34 16.43 11.23
N ASN A 10 2.09 15.43 10.39
CA ASN A 10 1.84 15.59 8.98
C ASN A 10 0.38 15.21 8.72
N THR A 11 -0.45 16.21 8.43
CA THR A 11 -1.90 16.05 8.28
C THR A 11 -2.26 15.08 7.15
N ALA A 12 -1.57 15.15 6.01
CA ALA A 12 -1.76 14.23 4.90
C ALA A 12 -1.37 12.79 5.27
N PHE A 13 -0.26 12.59 5.97
CA PHE A 13 0.14 11.25 6.44
C PHE A 13 -0.93 10.63 7.37
N ILE A 14 -1.47 11.41 8.31
CA ILE A 14 -2.51 10.92 9.22
C ILE A 14 -3.77 10.55 8.43
N TYR A 15 -4.18 11.39 7.47
CA TYR A 15 -5.32 11.12 6.61
C TYR A 15 -5.14 9.80 5.85
N GLU A 16 -4.04 9.64 5.12
CA GLU A 16 -3.71 8.39 4.39
C GLU A 16 -3.67 7.16 5.32
N SER A 17 -3.11 7.33 6.53
CA SER A 17 -3.06 6.25 7.53
C SER A 17 -4.45 5.81 7.98
N LEU A 18 -5.40 6.74 8.13
CA LEU A 18 -6.79 6.45 8.47
C LEU A 18 -7.55 5.82 7.30
N ILE A 19 -7.31 6.26 6.07
CA ILE A 19 -7.88 5.61 4.88
C ILE A 19 -7.41 4.14 4.78
N LYS A 20 -6.11 3.88 4.98
CA LYS A 20 -5.59 2.50 5.03
C LYS A 20 -6.18 1.69 6.18
N GLU A 21 -6.42 2.30 7.33
CA GLU A 21 -7.06 1.62 8.45
C GLU A 21 -8.52 1.23 8.14
N ILE A 22 -9.24 2.05 7.37
CA ILE A 22 -10.58 1.69 6.86
C ILE A 22 -10.47 0.48 5.93
N THR A 23 -9.58 0.51 4.94
CA THR A 23 -9.38 -0.62 4.01
C THR A 23 -9.06 -1.91 4.76
N LYS A 24 -8.12 -1.85 5.72
CA LYS A 24 -7.77 -2.97 6.59
C LYS A 24 -8.96 -3.48 7.40
N SER A 25 -9.76 -2.58 7.96
CA SER A 25 -10.95 -2.94 8.74
C SER A 25 -12.02 -3.61 7.88
N ILE A 26 -12.18 -3.20 6.61
CA ILE A 26 -13.10 -3.85 5.66
C ILE A 26 -12.63 -5.27 5.33
N ILE A 27 -11.34 -5.45 5.04
CA ILE A 27 -10.76 -6.78 4.72
C ILE A 27 -10.91 -7.74 5.91
N GLN A 28 -10.68 -7.23 7.13
CA GLN A 28 -10.78 -8.01 8.38
C GLN A 28 -12.22 -8.12 8.92
N LYS A 29 -13.22 -7.60 8.18
CA LYS A 29 -14.64 -7.55 8.62
C LYS A 29 -14.82 -6.93 10.02
N ASN A 30 -13.95 -5.98 10.39
CA ASN A 30 -14.02 -5.27 11.66
C ASN A 30 -14.84 -3.99 11.52
N ASP A 31 -16.16 -4.14 11.55
CA ASP A 31 -17.09 -3.02 11.38
C ASP A 31 -16.98 -1.97 12.51
N LYS A 32 -16.62 -2.39 13.72
CA LYS A 32 -16.44 -1.48 14.86
C LYS A 32 -15.32 -0.48 14.60
N ASN A 33 -14.15 -0.93 14.12
CA ASN A 33 -13.04 -0.05 13.78
C ASN A 33 -13.35 0.81 12.57
N LYS A 34 -13.97 0.24 11.53
CA LYS A 34 -14.43 1.00 10.36
C LYS A 34 -15.32 2.18 10.76
N ILE A 35 -16.33 1.95 11.60
CA ILE A 35 -17.26 3.00 12.06
C ILE A 35 -16.52 4.07 12.86
N LYS A 36 -15.61 3.68 13.77
CA LYS A 36 -14.81 4.63 14.55
C LYS A 36 -13.92 5.49 13.66
N THR A 37 -13.20 4.88 12.72
CA THR A 37 -12.31 5.61 11.79
C THR A 37 -13.10 6.58 10.92
N LEU A 38 -14.28 6.18 10.42
CA LEU A 38 -15.18 7.08 9.68
C LEU A 38 -15.66 8.27 10.52
N LYS A 39 -15.99 8.05 11.80
CA LYS A 39 -16.37 9.14 12.71
C LYS A 39 -15.22 10.14 12.91
N ILE A 40 -13.99 9.65 13.10
CA ILE A 40 -12.79 10.48 13.21
C ILE A 40 -12.59 11.30 11.94
N LEU A 41 -12.65 10.67 10.76
CA LEU A 41 -12.50 11.37 9.48
C LEU A 41 -13.56 12.47 9.31
N LYS A 42 -14.84 12.16 9.55
CA LYS A 42 -15.93 13.14 9.44
C LYS A 42 -15.79 14.31 10.41
N LYS A 43 -15.23 14.07 11.60
CA LYS A 43 -15.04 15.10 12.63
C LYS A 43 -13.89 16.05 12.28
N TYR A 44 -12.75 15.50 11.87
CA TYR A 44 -11.51 16.27 11.70
C TYR A 44 -11.27 16.75 10.27
N PHE A 45 -11.86 16.09 9.27
CA PHE A 45 -11.68 16.41 7.85
C PHE A 45 -13.01 16.79 7.17
N SER A 46 -13.92 17.42 7.91
CA SER A 46 -15.13 18.03 7.33
C SER A 46 -14.77 19.24 6.45
N PRO A 47 -15.61 19.64 5.47
CA PRO A 47 -15.26 20.66 4.47
C PRO A 47 -14.74 22.00 5.03
N ASN A 48 -15.19 22.40 6.23
CA ASN A 48 -14.80 23.66 6.84
C ASN A 48 -13.69 23.52 7.91
N SER A 49 -13.19 22.30 8.14
CA SER A 49 -12.18 22.08 9.17
C SER A 49 -10.81 22.60 8.72
N VAL A 50 -10.02 23.07 9.69
CA VAL A 50 -8.65 23.56 9.41
C VAL A 50 -7.76 22.44 8.87
N LEU A 51 -7.93 21.20 9.35
CA LEU A 51 -7.15 20.06 8.85
C LEU A 51 -7.57 19.62 7.45
N LYS A 52 -8.83 19.84 7.05
CA LYS A 52 -9.26 19.60 5.66
C LYS A 52 -8.65 20.62 4.70
N LYS A 53 -8.65 21.91 5.08
CA LYS A 53 -7.97 22.96 4.31
C LYS A 53 -6.47 22.70 4.19
N GLU A 54 -5.83 22.32 5.30
CA GLU A 54 -4.42 21.94 5.29
C GLU A 54 -4.18 20.72 4.39
N LEU A 55 -5.01 19.67 4.49
CA LEU A 55 -4.94 18.48 3.65
C LEU A 55 -5.03 18.83 2.17
N GLU A 56 -5.95 19.70 1.75
CA GLU A 56 -6.11 20.12 0.35
C GLU A 56 -4.85 20.78 -0.20
N ILE A 57 -4.17 21.59 0.63
CA ILE A 57 -2.88 22.19 0.27
C ILE A 57 -1.81 21.10 0.05
N TYR A 58 -1.76 20.09 0.92
CA TYR A 58 -0.88 18.93 0.69
C TYR A 58 -1.25 18.20 -0.62
N GLN A 59 -2.52 17.87 -0.82
CA GLN A 59 -3.03 17.12 -1.98
C GLN A 59 -2.71 17.80 -3.31
N SER A 60 -2.74 19.14 -3.35
CA SER A 60 -2.35 19.93 -4.53
C SER A 60 -0.92 19.65 -5.03
N LEU A 61 -0.05 19.12 -4.16
CA LEU A 61 1.35 18.82 -4.46
C LEU A 61 1.63 17.35 -4.76
N TYR A 62 0.68 16.43 -4.53
CA TYR A 62 0.92 15.00 -4.75
C TYR A 62 -0.18 14.19 -5.45
N GLU A 63 -1.42 14.68 -5.54
CA GLU A 63 -2.52 13.93 -6.19
C GLU A 63 -2.66 14.25 -7.69
N ASN A 64 -2.31 15.47 -8.12
CA ASN A 64 -2.50 15.96 -9.48
C ASN A 64 -1.17 16.16 -10.23
N CYS A 65 -0.39 15.08 -10.35
CA CYS A 65 0.92 15.10 -11.00
C CYS A 65 0.79 14.76 -12.49
N SER A 66 0.66 15.76 -13.36
CA SER A 66 0.83 15.70 -14.83
C SER A 66 0.80 17.11 -15.43
N LEU A 67 1.45 18.07 -14.76
CA LEU A 67 1.46 19.48 -15.17
C LEU A 67 2.82 19.85 -15.73
N ASP A 68 2.85 20.87 -16.59
CA ASP A 68 4.11 21.44 -17.04
C ASP A 68 4.87 22.06 -15.85
N LYS A 69 6.19 22.17 -15.98
CA LYS A 69 7.06 22.62 -14.88
C LYS A 69 6.70 24.01 -14.37
N ASP A 70 6.28 24.92 -15.25
CA ASP A 70 5.91 26.29 -14.87
C ASP A 70 4.61 26.29 -14.04
N ALA A 71 3.61 25.49 -14.43
CA ALA A 71 2.42 25.27 -13.62
C ALA A 71 2.75 24.64 -12.26
N CYS A 72 3.64 23.63 -12.20
CA CYS A 72 4.06 23.04 -10.93
C CYS A 72 4.74 24.06 -9.99
N GLU A 73 5.60 24.93 -10.53
CA GLU A 73 6.26 25.99 -9.76
C GLU A 73 5.26 27.00 -9.19
N LYS A 74 4.28 27.42 -10.00
CA LYS A 74 3.20 28.32 -9.57
C LYS A 74 2.34 27.69 -8.48
N ILE A 75 1.96 26.41 -8.63
CA ILE A 75 1.19 25.68 -7.61
C ILE A 75 1.99 25.54 -6.32
N LEU A 76 3.27 25.18 -6.38
CA LEU A 76 4.12 25.07 -5.19
C LEU A 76 4.22 26.40 -4.44
N ARG A 77 4.39 27.50 -5.17
CA ARG A 77 4.42 28.85 -4.59
C ARG A 77 3.11 29.19 -3.90
N GLU A 78 1.97 28.93 -4.56
CA GLU A 78 0.64 29.19 -4.01
C GLU A 78 0.34 28.30 -2.79
N ALA A 79 0.67 27.01 -2.85
CA ALA A 79 0.52 26.09 -1.73
C ALA A 79 1.32 26.54 -0.50
N LYS A 80 2.58 26.98 -0.70
CA LYS A 80 3.41 27.55 0.38
C LYS A 80 2.79 28.82 0.96
N PHE A 81 2.22 29.67 0.12
CA PHE A 81 1.53 30.89 0.55
C PHE A 81 0.31 30.52 1.39
N GLN A 82 -0.63 29.74 0.86
CA GLN A 82 -1.84 29.32 1.57
C GLN A 82 -1.53 28.60 2.90
N HIS A 83 -0.51 27.73 2.92
CA HIS A 83 -0.11 27.07 4.16
C HIS A 83 0.36 28.07 5.23
N ARG A 84 1.06 29.14 4.85
CA ARG A 84 1.47 30.20 5.79
C ARG A 84 0.31 31.03 6.32
N PHE A 85 -0.79 31.14 5.55
CA PHE A 85 -2.01 31.81 5.99
C PHE A 85 -2.81 30.97 6.99
N LEU A 86 -2.60 29.65 7.05
CA LEU A 86 -3.17 28.84 8.12
C LEU A 86 -2.53 29.23 9.46
N ASN A 87 -3.35 29.42 10.49
CA ASN A 87 -2.85 29.66 11.83
C ASN A 87 -2.13 28.40 12.36
N PRO A 88 -0.79 28.43 12.57
CA PRO A 88 -0.02 27.24 12.93
C PRO A 88 -0.41 26.67 14.30
N GLU A 89 -0.82 27.52 15.24
CA GLU A 89 -1.24 27.11 16.57
C GLU A 89 -2.57 26.35 16.51
N VAL A 90 -3.51 26.83 15.71
CA VAL A 90 -4.81 26.16 15.50
C VAL A 90 -4.59 24.80 14.83
N VAL A 91 -3.75 24.73 13.79
CA VAL A 91 -3.38 23.46 13.14
C VAL A 91 -2.78 22.50 14.16
N PHE A 92 -1.77 22.92 14.91
CA PHE A 92 -1.09 22.08 15.90
C PHE A 92 -2.06 21.55 16.98
N ASN A 93 -2.96 22.40 17.46
CA ASN A 93 -3.96 22.03 18.45
C ASN A 93 -4.96 21.01 17.90
N GLN A 94 -5.43 21.20 16.65
CA GLN A 94 -6.32 20.23 16.00
C GLN A 94 -5.63 18.90 15.71
N GLN A 95 -4.39 18.91 15.22
CA GLN A 95 -3.58 17.71 15.07
C GLN A 95 -3.41 16.97 16.40
N THR A 96 -3.13 17.68 17.50
CA THR A 96 -2.99 17.07 18.82
C THR A 96 -4.28 16.40 19.28
N LYS A 97 -5.44 17.05 19.08
CA LYS A 97 -6.75 16.46 19.37
C LYS A 97 -6.99 15.20 18.53
N LEU A 98 -6.73 15.25 17.23
CA LEU A 98 -6.84 14.11 16.32
C LEU A 98 -5.97 12.94 16.75
N ILE A 99 -4.69 13.18 17.03
CA ILE A 99 -3.74 12.14 17.48
C ILE A 99 -4.23 11.45 18.76
N ASN A 100 -4.69 12.26 19.72
CA ASN A 100 -5.22 11.74 20.99
C ASN A 100 -6.48 10.91 20.77
N GLU A 101 -7.37 11.32 19.88
CA GLU A 101 -8.59 10.57 19.58
C GLU A 101 -8.29 9.25 18.85
N ILE A 102 -7.35 9.26 17.91
CA ILE A 102 -6.86 8.03 17.25
C ILE A 102 -6.30 7.05 18.28
N ASN A 103 -5.41 7.51 19.17
CA ASN A 103 -4.79 6.66 20.19
C ASN A 103 -5.82 6.07 21.17
N LYS A 104 -6.88 6.82 21.50
CA LYS A 104 -7.91 6.39 22.45
C LYS A 104 -8.95 5.46 21.82
N GLN A 105 -9.38 5.73 20.58
CA GLN A 105 -10.50 5.00 19.96
C GLN A 105 -10.06 3.84 19.08
N LEU A 106 -8.90 3.95 18.44
CA LEU A 106 -8.31 2.95 17.56
C LEU A 106 -7.09 2.34 18.26
N SER A 107 -5.88 2.58 17.73
CA SER A 107 -4.62 2.26 18.39
C SER A 107 -3.51 3.16 17.83
N SER A 108 -2.36 3.18 18.51
CA SER A 108 -1.16 3.85 17.99
C SER A 108 -0.54 3.12 16.78
N GLU A 109 -1.00 1.90 16.47
CA GLU A 109 -0.54 1.13 15.31
C GLU A 109 -1.02 1.69 13.98
N VAL A 110 -2.05 2.53 13.98
CA VAL A 110 -2.54 3.23 12.77
C VAL A 110 -1.39 3.97 12.06
N TYR A 111 -0.46 4.54 12.83
CA TYR A 111 0.70 5.24 12.26
C TYR A 111 1.77 4.31 11.69
N ASN A 112 1.64 3.00 11.86
CA ASN A 112 2.54 1.98 11.30
C ASN A 112 2.02 1.42 9.98
N ASN A 113 0.82 1.82 9.54
CA ASN A 113 0.31 1.48 8.23
C ASN A 113 1.30 1.97 7.15
N PHE A 114 1.59 1.10 6.18
CA PHE A 114 2.50 1.41 5.09
C PHE A 114 1.87 2.43 4.14
N ILE A 115 2.53 3.57 3.99
CA ILE A 115 2.13 4.66 3.08
C ILE A 115 3.17 4.76 1.96
N PRO A 116 2.87 4.34 0.72
CA PRO A 116 3.84 4.26 -0.38
C PRO A 116 4.56 5.58 -0.67
N ASN A 117 3.84 6.70 -0.61
CA ASN A 117 4.35 8.04 -0.87
C ASN A 117 4.85 8.77 0.40
N TYR A 118 5.16 8.07 1.51
CA TYR A 118 5.57 8.69 2.77
C TYR A 118 6.75 9.67 2.62
N LYS A 119 7.75 9.32 1.80
CA LYS A 119 8.89 10.21 1.56
C LYS A 119 8.45 11.54 0.95
N THR A 120 7.53 11.52 -0.02
CA THR A 120 6.96 12.72 -0.64
C THR A 120 6.21 13.56 0.39
N LEU A 121 5.36 12.93 1.21
CA LEU A 121 4.61 13.62 2.26
C LEU A 121 5.56 14.27 3.29
N ALA A 122 6.63 13.56 3.67
CA ALA A 122 7.65 14.09 4.58
C ALA A 122 8.40 15.28 3.98
N SER A 123 8.76 15.22 2.69
CA SER A 123 9.39 16.34 1.98
C SER A 123 8.47 17.57 1.94
N ILE A 124 7.18 17.38 1.62
CA ILE A 124 6.19 18.47 1.61
C ILE A 124 6.09 19.12 3.00
N SER A 125 5.99 18.31 4.07
CA SER A 125 5.92 18.83 5.44
C SER A 125 7.19 19.61 5.83
N GLN A 126 8.36 19.16 5.39
CA GLN A 126 9.62 19.87 5.62
C GLN A 126 9.65 21.22 4.88
N ILE A 127 9.17 21.27 3.64
CA ILE A 127 9.03 22.52 2.86
C ILE A 127 8.10 23.50 3.59
N PHE A 128 6.94 23.03 4.07
CA PHE A 128 5.99 23.85 4.80
C PHE A 128 6.47 24.32 6.17
N SER A 129 7.38 23.58 6.82
CA SER A 129 7.88 23.94 8.15
C SER A 129 8.62 25.28 8.20
N GLY A 130 9.19 25.73 7.08
CA GLY A 130 10.01 26.95 7.02
C GLY A 130 11.32 26.89 7.82
N LYS A 131 11.70 25.72 8.36
CA LYS A 131 12.90 25.51 9.21
C LYS A 131 14.13 25.05 8.42
N LEU A 132 14.02 24.95 7.11
CA LEU A 132 15.10 24.53 6.23
C LEU A 132 16.01 25.72 5.92
N ASN A 133 17.31 25.46 5.79
CA ASN A 133 18.21 26.44 5.19
C ASN A 133 17.88 26.60 3.68
N PRO A 134 18.26 27.74 3.05
CA PRO A 134 17.91 28.01 1.65
C PRO A 134 18.30 26.89 0.68
N LYS A 135 19.51 26.32 0.82
CA LYS A 135 20.01 25.24 -0.04
C LYS A 135 19.17 23.97 0.06
N SER A 136 18.84 23.54 1.28
CA SER A 136 18.00 22.36 1.52
C SER A 136 16.56 22.59 1.06
N SER A 137 16.02 23.80 1.23
CA SER A 137 14.69 24.17 0.73
C SER A 137 14.63 24.02 -0.79
N ILE A 138 15.58 24.64 -1.50
CA ILE A 138 15.65 24.57 -2.97
C ILE A 138 15.81 23.13 -3.45
N LEU A 139 16.63 22.31 -2.76
CA LEU A 139 16.82 20.90 -3.13
C LEU A 139 15.52 20.09 -3.02
N LEU A 140 14.80 20.21 -1.89
CA LEU A 140 13.53 19.51 -1.69
C LEU A 140 12.43 20.03 -2.64
N GLU A 141 12.41 21.33 -2.91
CA GLU A 141 11.49 21.93 -3.87
C GLU A 141 11.76 21.39 -5.28
N LYS A 142 13.03 21.29 -5.72
CA LYS A 142 13.38 20.67 -7.00
C LYS A 142 12.98 19.19 -7.07
N GLU A 143 13.22 18.42 -6.01
CA GLU A 143 12.79 17.01 -5.95
C GLU A 143 11.25 16.89 -6.08
N LEU A 144 10.51 17.77 -5.40
CA LEU A 144 9.05 17.80 -5.47
C LEU A 144 8.56 18.25 -6.85
N LEU A 145 9.14 19.28 -7.45
CA LEU A 145 8.78 19.73 -8.79
C LEU A 145 9.03 18.65 -9.84
N ASN A 146 10.14 17.91 -9.73
CA ASN A 146 10.39 16.74 -10.58
C ASN A 146 9.33 15.66 -10.35
N TYR A 147 8.89 15.43 -9.12
CA TYR A 147 7.81 14.48 -8.82
C TYR A 147 6.47 14.93 -9.42
N MET A 148 6.16 16.23 -9.37
CA MET A 148 4.92 16.81 -9.91
C MET A 148 4.89 16.88 -11.45
N SER A 149 6.04 17.14 -12.09
CA SER A 149 6.16 17.32 -13.54
C SER A 149 6.57 16.06 -14.31
N ASN A 150 7.14 15.06 -13.64
CA ASN A 150 7.38 13.78 -14.29
C ASN A 150 6.03 13.12 -14.57
N ASN A 151 5.67 13.04 -15.86
CA ASN A 151 4.67 12.13 -16.39
C ASN A 151 5.04 10.70 -15.97
N ASN A 152 4.64 10.29 -14.77
CA ASN A 152 4.71 8.88 -14.43
C ASN A 152 3.58 8.17 -15.18
N LYS A 153 3.86 7.81 -16.45
CA LYS A 153 3.85 6.37 -16.73
C LYS A 153 4.62 5.76 -15.57
N ILE A 154 3.94 5.01 -14.71
CA ILE A 154 4.59 4.20 -13.69
C ILE A 154 5.48 3.25 -14.47
N ASN A 155 6.70 3.67 -14.78
CA ASN A 155 7.75 2.79 -15.21
C ASN A 155 8.07 1.99 -13.95
N GLU A 156 7.63 0.73 -13.96
CA GLU A 156 7.83 -0.28 -12.92
C GLU A 156 9.31 -0.49 -12.53
N SER A 157 10.25 0.23 -13.14
CA SER A 157 11.70 0.08 -12.99
C SER A 157 12.37 0.99 -11.94
N ASN A 158 11.63 1.81 -11.18
CA ASN A 158 12.23 2.68 -10.14
C ASN A 158 11.51 2.63 -8.79
N LEU A 159 11.08 1.44 -8.36
CA LEU A 159 10.83 1.22 -6.93
C LEU A 159 12.17 1.39 -6.21
N LYS A 160 12.31 2.48 -5.45
CA LYS A 160 13.43 2.66 -4.52
C LYS A 160 13.51 1.39 -3.65
N PRO A 161 14.70 0.81 -3.42
CA PRO A 161 14.80 -0.39 -2.62
C PRO A 161 14.14 -0.12 -1.27
N ILE A 162 13.04 -0.83 -1.01
CA ILE A 162 12.42 -0.82 0.31
C ILE A 162 13.49 -1.35 1.26
N ASP A 163 13.73 -0.63 2.36
CA ASP A 163 14.74 -1.03 3.35
C ASP A 163 14.48 -2.49 3.77
N ASN A 164 15.46 -3.36 3.52
CA ASN A 164 15.36 -4.80 3.76
C ASN A 164 14.93 -5.11 5.20
N LEU A 165 15.23 -4.23 6.17
CA LEU A 165 14.75 -4.37 7.55
C LEU A 165 13.24 -4.13 7.69
N VAL A 166 12.71 -3.12 6.99
CA VAL A 166 11.27 -2.82 6.97
C VAL A 166 10.51 -3.94 6.26
N LEU A 167 11.06 -4.44 5.15
CA LEU A 167 10.51 -5.57 4.41
C LEU A 167 10.49 -6.84 5.27
N LYS A 168 11.63 -7.21 5.87
CA LYS A 168 11.72 -8.37 6.78
C LYS A 168 10.79 -8.24 7.98
N SER A 169 10.68 -7.05 8.57
CA SER A 169 9.75 -6.82 9.69
C SER A 169 8.29 -6.95 9.26
N PHE A 170 7.95 -6.47 8.06
CA PHE A 170 6.60 -6.62 7.52
C PHE A 170 6.27 -8.08 7.23
N ILE A 171 7.17 -8.81 6.57
CA ILE A 171 7.02 -10.25 6.28
C ILE A 171 6.92 -11.04 7.58
N GLY A 172 7.76 -10.75 8.58
CA GLY A 172 7.71 -11.38 9.90
C GLY A 172 6.35 -11.17 10.57
N LYS A 173 5.89 -9.92 10.67
CA LYS A 173 4.57 -9.59 11.25
C LYS A 173 3.40 -10.16 10.46
N PHE A 174 3.51 -10.22 9.14
CA PHE A 174 2.52 -10.84 8.27
C PHE A 174 2.42 -12.34 8.56
N ASN A 175 3.56 -13.04 8.59
CA ASN A 175 3.62 -14.47 8.85
C ASN A 175 3.15 -14.83 10.27
N GLU A 176 3.49 -14.02 11.28
CA GLU A 176 2.99 -14.17 12.65
C GLU A 176 1.47 -13.96 12.73
N LYS A 177 0.95 -12.94 12.03
CA LYS A 177 -0.48 -12.59 12.13
C LYS A 177 -1.40 -13.58 11.41
N TYR A 178 -0.93 -14.15 10.31
CA TYR A 178 -1.72 -15.07 9.48
C TYR A 178 -1.20 -16.51 9.58
N SER A 179 -0.52 -16.86 10.68
CA SER A 179 0.08 -18.18 10.90
C SER A 179 -0.95 -19.30 10.82
N ASP A 180 -2.17 -19.05 11.27
CA ASP A 180 -3.20 -20.09 11.42
C ASP A 180 -4.23 -20.06 10.29
N ASP A 181 -4.31 -18.96 9.54
CA ASP A 181 -5.32 -18.72 8.50
C ASP A 181 -4.85 -19.05 7.06
N LEU A 182 -3.53 -19.08 6.83
CA LEU A 182 -2.94 -19.26 5.50
C LEU A 182 -2.02 -20.48 5.44
N LEU A 183 -2.05 -21.16 4.29
CA LEU A 183 -1.15 -22.26 3.99
C LEU A 183 0.30 -21.78 3.90
N SER A 184 1.25 -22.67 4.14
CA SER A 184 2.68 -22.37 4.09
C SER A 184 3.08 -21.80 2.72
N GLU A 185 2.56 -22.38 1.64
CA GLU A 185 2.82 -21.99 0.26
C GLU A 185 2.16 -20.65 -0.09
N GLN A 186 1.02 -20.33 0.53
CA GLN A 186 0.36 -19.02 0.38
C GLN A 186 1.16 -17.92 1.05
N LYS A 187 1.71 -18.19 2.24
CA LYS A 187 2.60 -17.25 2.94
C LYS A 187 3.87 -17.00 2.13
N LEU A 188 4.47 -18.05 1.58
CA LEU A 188 5.64 -17.93 0.71
C LEU A 188 5.33 -17.10 -0.53
N LEU A 189 4.22 -17.39 -1.23
CA LEU A 189 3.81 -16.63 -2.42
C LEU A 189 3.66 -15.14 -2.11
N LEU A 190 2.95 -14.80 -1.02
CA LEU A 190 2.74 -13.41 -0.61
C LEU A 190 4.05 -12.74 -0.17
N SER A 191 4.91 -13.46 0.56
CA SER A 191 6.24 -12.98 0.97
C SER A 191 7.11 -12.65 -0.24
N HIS A 192 7.15 -13.52 -1.25
CA HIS A 192 7.87 -13.27 -2.49
C HIS A 192 7.24 -12.14 -3.31
N TYR A 193 5.92 -12.02 -3.33
CA TYR A 193 5.24 -10.90 -3.98
C TYR A 193 5.60 -9.57 -3.32
N ILE A 194 5.61 -9.51 -1.99
CA ILE A 194 6.03 -8.31 -1.26
C ILE A 194 7.52 -8.02 -1.49
N SER A 195 8.36 -9.05 -1.60
CA SER A 195 9.79 -8.90 -1.89
C SER A 195 10.05 -8.48 -3.34
N SER A 196 9.14 -8.81 -4.26
CA SER A 196 9.26 -8.48 -5.69
C SER A 196 9.40 -6.99 -5.97
N PHE A 197 8.87 -6.16 -5.07
CA PHE A 197 9.00 -4.71 -5.13
C PHE A 197 10.43 -4.20 -4.88
N SER A 198 11.35 -5.07 -4.47
CA SER A 198 12.74 -4.73 -4.12
C SER A 198 13.81 -5.45 -4.95
N ASP A 199 13.53 -6.64 -5.48
CA ASP A 199 14.49 -7.48 -6.21
C ASP A 199 14.15 -7.68 -7.70
N ASN A 200 13.30 -6.80 -8.26
CA ASN A 200 12.70 -6.94 -9.60
C ASN A 200 11.92 -8.26 -9.80
N GLY A 201 11.43 -8.87 -8.72
CA GLY A 201 10.59 -10.06 -8.76
C GLY A 201 11.32 -11.34 -9.13
N LEU A 202 12.64 -11.40 -9.02
CA LEU A 202 13.40 -12.60 -9.35
C LEU A 202 12.96 -13.80 -8.49
N GLN A 203 12.91 -13.62 -7.17
CA GLN A 203 12.50 -14.71 -6.26
C GLN A 203 11.04 -15.11 -6.51
N LEU A 204 10.17 -14.14 -6.77
CA LEU A 204 8.77 -14.41 -7.11
C LEU A 204 8.65 -15.23 -8.39
N LYS A 205 9.40 -14.89 -9.44
CA LYS A 205 9.40 -15.63 -10.71
C LYS A 205 9.88 -17.06 -10.55
N MET A 206 10.97 -17.26 -9.78
CA MET A 206 11.48 -18.60 -9.48
C MET A 206 10.43 -19.43 -8.72
N PHE A 207 9.89 -18.88 -7.63
CA PHE A 207 8.87 -19.54 -6.83
C PHE A 207 7.62 -19.88 -7.65
N LEU A 208 7.11 -18.93 -8.46
CA LEU A 208 5.94 -19.15 -9.29
C LEU A 208 6.16 -20.25 -10.32
N ASN A 209 7.35 -20.36 -10.91
CA ASN A 209 7.64 -21.40 -11.89
C ASN A 209 7.58 -22.80 -11.25
N GLU A 210 8.18 -22.95 -10.07
CA GLU A 210 8.14 -24.19 -9.29
C GLU A 210 6.72 -24.51 -8.82
N GLU A 211 6.02 -23.51 -8.26
CA GLU A 211 4.69 -23.68 -7.68
C GLU A 211 3.62 -23.98 -8.74
N LEU A 212 3.70 -23.34 -9.92
CA LEU A 212 2.83 -23.69 -11.06
C LEU A 212 3.07 -25.13 -11.52
N GLY A 213 4.33 -25.58 -11.53
CA GLY A 213 4.67 -26.97 -11.82
C GLY A 213 4.05 -27.94 -10.81
N ARG A 214 4.23 -27.66 -9.51
CA ARG A 214 3.66 -28.45 -8.42
C ARG A 214 2.14 -28.53 -8.50
N LEU A 215 1.45 -27.39 -8.59
CA LEU A 215 -0.02 -27.33 -8.65
C LEU A 215 -0.57 -28.08 -9.86
N LYS A 216 0.07 -28.00 -11.03
CA LYS A 216 -0.33 -28.78 -12.20
C LYS A 216 -0.18 -30.28 -11.98
N SER A 217 0.92 -30.71 -11.36
CA SER A 217 1.15 -32.13 -11.06
C SER A 217 0.08 -32.66 -10.12
N GLU A 218 -0.21 -31.95 -9.04
CA GLU A 218 -1.25 -32.31 -8.07
C GLU A 218 -2.64 -32.37 -8.72
N LEU A 219 -3.00 -31.36 -9.54
CA LEU A 219 -4.29 -31.38 -10.25
C LEU A 219 -4.37 -32.53 -11.27
N LYS A 220 -3.30 -32.85 -11.99
CA LYS A 220 -3.29 -34.01 -12.89
C LYS A 220 -3.46 -35.33 -12.15
N ASN A 221 -2.82 -35.47 -10.98
CA ASN A 221 -3.00 -36.65 -10.13
C ASN A 221 -4.45 -36.75 -9.63
N SER A 222 -5.07 -35.62 -9.30
CA SER A 222 -6.45 -35.56 -8.83
C SER A 222 -7.48 -36.07 -9.85
N LEU A 223 -7.19 -35.97 -11.16
CA LEU A 223 -8.08 -36.50 -12.21
C LEU A 223 -8.25 -38.02 -12.15
N ASN A 224 -7.35 -38.74 -11.47
CA ASN A 224 -7.45 -40.19 -11.26
C ASN A 224 -8.24 -40.57 -9.99
N LEU A 225 -8.62 -39.60 -9.15
CA LEU A 225 -9.42 -39.86 -7.95
C LEU A 225 -10.85 -40.20 -8.37
N LYS A 226 -11.44 -41.21 -7.72
CA LYS A 226 -12.78 -41.69 -8.05
C LYS A 226 -13.83 -40.59 -7.90
N GLU A 227 -13.71 -39.70 -6.92
CA GLU A 227 -14.66 -38.59 -6.73
C GLU A 227 -14.65 -37.61 -7.92
N ILE A 228 -13.51 -37.42 -8.56
CA ILE A 228 -13.34 -36.46 -9.66
C ILE A 228 -13.58 -37.14 -11.02
N TYR A 229 -13.03 -38.33 -11.24
CA TYR A 229 -13.19 -39.08 -12.50
C TYR A 229 -14.65 -39.47 -12.77
N SER A 230 -15.43 -39.73 -11.71
CA SER A 230 -16.83 -40.16 -11.85
C SER A 230 -17.80 -38.99 -12.06
N ASP A 231 -17.37 -37.74 -11.79
CA ASP A 231 -18.15 -36.53 -11.99
C ASP A 231 -17.60 -35.74 -13.18
N ALA A 232 -18.26 -35.88 -14.33
CA ALA A 232 -17.86 -35.22 -15.58
C ALA A 232 -17.76 -33.68 -15.44
N ALA A 233 -18.58 -33.05 -14.60
CA ALA A 233 -18.55 -31.61 -14.39
C ALA A 233 -17.36 -31.17 -13.51
N MET A 234 -16.96 -31.99 -12.54
CA MET A 234 -15.71 -31.75 -11.78
C MET A 234 -14.48 -31.99 -12.64
N PHE A 235 -14.46 -33.09 -13.41
CA PHE A 235 -13.38 -33.42 -14.34
C PHE A 235 -13.07 -32.27 -15.30
N GLU A 236 -14.10 -31.75 -16.01
CA GLU A 236 -13.94 -30.61 -16.92
C GLU A 236 -13.42 -29.34 -16.22
N LYS A 237 -13.85 -29.08 -14.98
CA LYS A 237 -13.41 -27.90 -14.23
C LYS A 237 -11.94 -27.98 -13.85
N VAL A 238 -11.46 -29.17 -13.49
CA VAL A 238 -10.05 -29.42 -13.18
C VAL A 238 -9.20 -29.29 -14.44
N GLU A 239 -9.65 -29.82 -15.59
CA GLU A 239 -8.95 -29.63 -16.87
C GLU A 239 -8.86 -28.15 -17.27
N LYS A 240 -9.97 -27.41 -17.24
CA LYS A 240 -9.98 -25.96 -17.52
C LYS A 240 -9.06 -25.18 -16.58
N LEU A 241 -8.93 -25.62 -15.32
CA LEU A 241 -8.01 -25.01 -14.37
C LEU A 241 -6.54 -25.29 -14.75
N ILE A 242 -6.21 -26.52 -15.15
CA ILE A 242 -4.87 -26.89 -15.63
C ILE A 242 -4.49 -26.05 -16.87
N GLU A 243 -5.42 -25.90 -17.83
CA GLU A 243 -5.21 -25.04 -19.01
C GLU A 243 -4.97 -23.58 -18.61
N LYS A 244 -5.76 -23.06 -17.66
CA LYS A 244 -5.57 -21.70 -17.15
C LYS A 244 -4.19 -21.52 -16.51
N LEU A 245 -3.70 -22.50 -15.74
CA LEU A 245 -2.34 -22.46 -15.18
C LEU A 245 -1.26 -22.55 -16.26
N ASN A 246 -1.52 -23.23 -17.39
CA ASN A 246 -0.60 -23.23 -18.54
C ASN A 246 -0.47 -21.84 -19.17
N SER A 247 -1.58 -21.09 -19.27
CA SER A 247 -1.55 -19.74 -19.84
C SER A 247 -0.68 -18.75 -19.05
N PHE A 248 -0.45 -19.00 -17.76
CA PHE A 248 0.33 -18.11 -16.89
C PHE A 248 1.84 -18.09 -17.16
N TYR A 249 2.35 -18.97 -18.03
CA TYR A 249 3.75 -18.94 -18.46
C TYR A 249 4.02 -17.83 -19.48
N GLU A 250 2.98 -17.35 -20.16
CA GLU A 250 3.05 -16.36 -21.23
C GLU A 250 2.55 -14.97 -20.79
N VAL A 251 2.08 -14.84 -19.55
CA VAL A 251 1.42 -13.63 -19.03
C VAL A 251 2.28 -13.00 -17.96
N ASP A 252 2.40 -11.67 -18.00
CA ASP A 252 3.05 -10.91 -16.93
C ASP A 252 2.34 -11.09 -15.59
N ILE A 253 3.13 -11.20 -14.52
CA ILE A 253 2.63 -11.43 -13.16
C ILE A 253 1.69 -10.29 -12.76
N ASN A 254 0.42 -10.63 -12.55
CA ASN A 254 -0.61 -9.67 -12.15
C ASN A 254 -1.47 -10.19 -10.99
N GLU A 255 -2.28 -9.32 -10.41
CA GLU A 255 -3.11 -9.65 -9.24
C GLU A 255 -4.10 -10.80 -9.53
N SER A 256 -4.65 -10.86 -10.74
CA SER A 256 -5.58 -11.91 -11.15
C SER A 256 -4.91 -13.29 -11.15
N MET A 257 -3.69 -13.38 -11.68
CA MET A 257 -2.86 -14.59 -11.66
C MET A 257 -2.58 -15.03 -10.22
N LEU A 258 -2.08 -14.13 -9.36
CA LEU A 258 -1.74 -14.45 -7.98
C LEU A 258 -2.98 -14.92 -7.19
N LYS A 259 -4.12 -14.26 -7.36
CA LYS A 259 -5.38 -14.64 -6.73
C LYS A 259 -5.86 -16.01 -7.20
N GLN A 260 -5.67 -16.34 -8.48
CA GLN A 260 -5.99 -17.66 -9.00
C GLN A 260 -5.09 -18.73 -8.36
N ILE A 261 -3.78 -18.48 -8.26
CA ILE A 261 -2.82 -19.41 -7.64
C ILE A 261 -3.17 -19.66 -6.17
N LEU A 262 -3.46 -18.61 -5.39
CA LEU A 262 -3.88 -18.76 -3.98
C LEU A 262 -5.11 -19.65 -3.83
N LYS A 263 -6.11 -19.48 -4.70
CA LYS A 263 -7.32 -20.31 -4.73
C LYS A 263 -7.00 -21.76 -5.10
N THR A 264 -6.12 -21.96 -6.08
CA THR A 264 -5.70 -23.30 -6.51
C THR A 264 -4.89 -24.01 -5.43
N GLN A 265 -4.04 -23.31 -4.68
CA GLN A 265 -3.33 -23.86 -3.51
C GLN A 265 -4.31 -24.40 -2.46
N ASN A 266 -5.38 -23.65 -2.15
CA ASN A 266 -6.44 -24.13 -1.25
C ASN A 266 -7.17 -25.35 -1.81
N LEU A 267 -7.49 -25.34 -3.10
CA LEU A 267 -8.17 -26.46 -3.76
C LEU A 267 -7.32 -27.74 -3.68
N VAL A 268 -6.05 -27.65 -4.06
CA VAL A 268 -5.12 -28.79 -4.03
C VAL A 268 -4.96 -29.35 -2.62
N LYS A 269 -4.87 -28.49 -1.60
CA LYS A 269 -4.84 -28.97 -0.21
C LYS A 269 -6.11 -29.75 0.13
N GLY A 270 -7.29 -29.23 -0.20
CA GLY A 270 -8.56 -29.90 0.09
C GLY A 270 -8.80 -31.19 -0.71
N ILE A 271 -8.07 -31.40 -1.82
CA ILE A 271 -8.08 -32.66 -2.58
C ILE A 271 -7.19 -33.73 -1.92
N ASN A 272 -6.13 -33.29 -1.24
CA ASN A 272 -5.15 -34.18 -0.61
C ASN A 272 -5.46 -34.48 0.86
N GLU A 273 -6.53 -33.91 1.41
CA GLU A 273 -7.11 -34.20 2.73
C GLU A 273 -8.20 -35.27 2.63
#